data_AF-A0A4Y2CQH1-F1
#
_entry.id   AF-A0A4Y2CQH1-F1
#
_cell.length_a   1.000
_cell.length_b   1.000
_cell.length_c   1.000
_cell.angle_alpha   90.00
_cell.angle_beta   90.00
_cell.angle_gamma   90.00
#
_symmetry.space_group_name_H-M   'P 1'
#
loop_
_entity.id
_entity.type
_entity.pdbx_description
1 polymer ?
#
loop_
_entity_poly.entity_id
_entity_poly.type
_entity_poly.pdbx_seq_one_letter_code
_entity_poly.pdbx_strand_id
1 'polypeptide(L)' 'HIQWRKDNSVDTILQDYVEHEALSKYFPGNLIGFDKENCPVKYFAFGNLDAKGTQIVRLILFCC' A
#
# COMPACT_ATOMS: atom_id res chain seq x y z
N HIS A 1 7.64 14.33 9.21
CA HIS A 1 6.41 13.84 8.54
C HIS A 1 5.80 14.88 7.60
N ILE A 2 5.67 16.17 7.99
CA ILE A 2 5.06 17.21 7.13
C ILE A 2 5.80 17.42 5.80
N GLN A 3 7.13 17.60 5.82
CA GLN A 3 7.90 17.82 4.58
C GLN A 3 7.80 16.63 3.63
N TRP A 4 7.94 15.41 4.16
CA TRP A 4 7.78 14.18 3.37
C TRP A 4 6.40 14.06 2.71
N ARG A 5 5.31 14.45 3.39
CA ARG A 5 3.96 14.47 2.79
C ARG A 5 3.87 15.41 1.61
N LYS A 6 4.49 16.59 1.72
CA LYS A 6 4.57 17.58 0.62
C LYS A 6 5.40 17.04 -0.55
N ASP A 7 6.56 16.46 -0.25
CA ASP A 7 7.48 15.94 -1.28
C ASP A 7 6.89 14.73 -2.04
N ASN A 8 5.92 14.02 -1.45
CA ASN A 8 5.31 12.81 -2.02
C ASN A 8 3.81 12.97 -2.34
N SER A 9 3.27 14.19 -2.33
CA SER A 9 1.86 14.49 -2.63
C SER A 9 0.85 13.61 -1.86
N VAL A 10 1.15 13.32 -0.59
CA VAL A 10 0.35 12.38 0.21
C VAL A 10 -1.07 12.90 0.47
N ASP A 11 -1.24 14.21 0.51
CA ASP A 11 -2.53 14.83 0.82
C ASP A 11 -3.58 14.60 -0.28
N THR A 12 -3.16 14.34 -1.51
CA THR A 12 -4.02 14.11 -2.68
C THR A 12 -3.85 12.70 -3.29
N ILE A 13 -3.12 11.81 -2.60
CA ILE A 13 -2.74 10.49 -3.13
C ILE A 13 -3.95 9.62 -3.50
N LEU A 14 -5.07 9.75 -2.77
CA LEU A 14 -6.27 8.95 -3.03
C LEU A 14 -6.99 9.37 -4.33
N GLN A 15 -6.74 10.58 -4.83
CA GLN A 15 -7.32 11.13 -6.05
C GLN A 15 -6.35 11.02 -7.22
N ASP A 16 -5.07 11.26 -6.97
CA ASP A 16 -4.07 11.44 -8.02
C ASP A 16 -3.34 10.13 -8.38
N TYR A 17 -3.31 9.17 -7.45
CA TYR A 17 -2.58 7.92 -7.68
C TYR A 17 -3.39 6.93 -8.51
N VAL A 18 -2.81 6.54 -9.64
CA VAL A 18 -3.28 5.41 -10.44
C VAL A 18 -2.39 4.21 -10.15
N GLU A 19 -2.97 3.19 -9.52
CA GLU A 19 -2.25 1.97 -9.20
C GLU A 19 -1.79 1.24 -10.46
N HIS A 20 -0.54 0.80 -10.47
CA HIS A 20 -0.02 -0.03 -11.56
C HIS A 20 -0.68 -1.42 -11.52
N GLU A 21 -1.10 -1.94 -12.68
CA GLU A 21 -1.82 -3.22 -12.78
C GLU A 21 -1.10 -4.39 -12.08
N ALA A 22 0.24 -4.40 -12.12
CA ALA A 22 1.04 -5.39 -11.42
C ALA A 22 0.90 -5.34 -9.88
N LEU A 23 0.77 -4.16 -9.27
CA LEU A 23 0.52 -4.06 -7.84
C LEU A 23 -0.88 -4.59 -7.50
N SER A 24 -1.89 -4.14 -8.25
CA SER A 24 -3.28 -4.58 -8.02
C SER A 24 -3.44 -6.11 -8.11
N LYS A 25 -2.66 -6.77 -8.98
CA LYS A 25 -2.73 -8.23 -9.17
C LYS A 25 -1.83 -9.05 -8.23
N TYR A 26 -0.63 -8.56 -7.96
CA TYR A 26 0.42 -9.39 -7.31
C TYR A 26 0.80 -8.92 -5.92
N PHE A 27 0.34 -7.74 -5.49
CA PHE A 27 0.62 -7.25 -4.15
C PHE A 27 -0.26 -7.97 -3.11
N PRO A 28 0.33 -8.71 -2.16
CA PRO A 28 -0.44 -9.56 -1.25
C PRO A 28 -0.91 -8.81 0.01
N GLY A 29 -1.25 -7.52 -0.12
CA GLY A 29 -1.68 -6.67 0.99
C GLY A 29 -3.15 -6.28 0.87
N ASN A 30 -3.96 -6.56 1.88
CA ASN A 30 -5.39 -6.23 1.89
C ASN A 30 -5.85 -5.69 3.24
N LEU A 31 -6.86 -4.81 3.23
CA LEU A 31 -7.62 -4.41 4.42
C LEU A 31 -8.82 -5.35 4.56
N ILE A 32 -8.86 -6.15 5.62
CA ILE A 32 -9.88 -7.18 5.81
C ILE A 32 -10.49 -7.06 7.20
N GLY A 33 -11.67 -6.47 7.27
CA GLY A 33 -12.49 -6.41 8.48
C GLY A 33 -11.91 -5.56 9.60
N PHE A 34 -12.48 -5.76 10.78
CA PHE A 34 -12.12 -5.06 12.01
C PHE A 34 -11.83 -6.07 13.12
N ASP A 35 -10.92 -5.73 14.02
CA ASP A 35 -10.65 -6.52 15.21
C ASP A 35 -11.73 -6.32 16.30
N LYS A 36 -11.49 -6.89 17.49
CA LYS A 36 -12.42 -6.83 18.61
C LYS A 36 -12.61 -5.42 19.17
N GLU A 37 -11.68 -4.51 18.90
CA GLU A 37 -11.70 -3.11 19.34
C GLU A 37 -12.19 -2.18 18.22
N ASN A 38 -12.70 -2.76 17.13
CA ASN A 38 -13.16 -2.06 15.94
C ASN A 38 -12.03 -1.31 15.19
N CYS A 39 -10.78 -1.79 15.31
CA CYS A 39 -9.65 -1.30 14.54
C CYS A 39 -9.54 -2.04 13.20
N PRO A 40 -9.27 -1.36 12.08
CA PRO A 40 -9.14 -1.99 10.78
C PRO A 40 -7.91 -2.91 10.72
N VAL A 41 -8.10 -4.12 10.19
CA VAL A 41 -7.02 -5.12 10.12
C VAL A 41 -6.40 -5.13 8.72
N LYS A 42 -5.07 -5.00 8.65
CA LYS A 42 -4.27 -5.18 7.42
C LYS A 42 -3.68 -6.59 7.41
N TYR A 43 -3.92 -7.36 6.35
CA TYR A 43 -3.36 -8.69 6.14
C TYR A 43 -2.30 -8.66 5.03
N PHE A 44 -1.13 -9.25 5.29
CA PHE A 44 -0.03 -9.35 4.33
C PHE A 44 0.46 -10.80 4.21
N ALA A 45 0.28 -11.43 3.06
CA ALA A 45 0.77 -12.79 2.80
C ALA A 45 2.22 -12.75 2.30
N PHE A 46 3.18 -12.46 3.19
CA PHE A 46 4.60 -12.33 2.84
C PHE A 46 5.20 -13.54 2.13
N GLY A 47 4.73 -14.76 2.42
CA GLY A 47 5.21 -15.99 1.77
C GLY A 47 4.93 -16.06 0.27
N ASN A 48 3.93 -15.30 -0.22
CA ASN A 48 3.52 -15.28 -1.62
C ASN A 48 3.99 -14.02 -2.36
N LEU A 49 4.78 -13.16 -1.71
CA LEU A 49 5.25 -11.92 -2.32
C LEU A 49 6.32 -12.23 -3.39
N ASP A 50 6.04 -11.88 -4.65
CA ASP A 50 7.06 -11.83 -5.70
C ASP A 50 7.97 -10.63 -5.45
N ALA A 51 8.97 -10.81 -4.59
CA ALA A 51 9.89 -9.74 -4.22
C ALA A 51 10.69 -9.21 -5.43
N LYS A 52 10.88 -10.01 -6.49
CA LYS A 52 11.63 -9.59 -7.69
C LYS A 52 10.76 -8.76 -8.62
N GLY A 53 9.51 -9.16 -8.85
CA GLY A 53 8.54 -8.38 -9.64
C GLY A 53 8.07 -7.11 -8.93
N THR A 54 7.92 -7.15 -7.60
CA THR A 54 7.43 -6.02 -6.79
C THR A 54 8.46 -4.90 -6.65
N GLN A 55 9.76 -5.20 -6.73
CA GLN A 55 10.85 -4.20 -6.65
C GLN A 55 10.78 -3.11 -7.74
N ILE A 56 10.12 -3.40 -8.87
CA ILE A 56 9.99 -2.46 -9.99
C ILE A 56 8.94 -1.39 -9.67
N VAL A 57 8.00 -1.66 -8.75
CA VAL A 57 6.97 -0.69 -8.38
C VAL A 57 7.38 0.04 -7.09
N ARG A 58 8.20 1.07 -7.27
CA ARG A 58 8.65 1.95 -6.19
C ARG A 58 7.49 2.87 -5.77
N LEU A 59 7.29 3.02 -4.46
CA LEU A 59 6.22 3.76 -3.76
C LEU A 59 4.86 3.05 -3.90
N ILE A 60 4.29 2.45 -2.84
CA ILE A 60 3.46 3.15 -1.83
C ILE A 60 3.35 2.35 -0.51
N LEU A 61 4.13 1.29 -0.31
CA LEU A 61 4.01 0.45 0.89
C LEU A 61 4.17 1.18 2.25
N PHE A 62 4.75 2.38 2.26
CA PHE A 62 4.99 3.16 3.48
C PHE A 62 4.01 4.33 3.69
N CYS A 63 2.96 4.46 2.90
CA CYS A 63 2.04 5.61 2.99
C CYS A 63 0.94 5.48 4.06
N CYS A 64 0.72 4.29 4.64
CA CYS A 64 -0.39 4.02 5.57
C CYS A 64 0.01 3.16 6.78
#